data_AF-A0A8T0YAB9-F1
#
_entry.id   AF-A0A8T0YAB9-F1
#
_cell.length_a   1.000
_cell.length_b   1.000
_cell.length_c   1.000
_cell.angle_alpha   90.00
_cell.angle_beta   90.00
_cell.angle_gamma   90.00
#
_symmetry.space_group_name_H-M   'P 1'
#
loop_
_entity.id
_entity.type
_entity.pdbx_description
1 polymer ?
#
loop_
_entity_poly.entity_id
_entity_poly.type
_entity_poly.pdbx_seq_one_letter_code
_entity_poly.pdbx_strand_id
1 'polypeptide(L)'
;MYAEFKKELRQAFEPPKNEFRSRAEFLDLQQGKHDVHAYAQRARYLVSNIVTNPMDEATKVVTFMKGLRGGPVITYLFESTWVLSQG
;
A
#
# COMPACT_ATOMS: atom_id res chain seq x y z
N MET A 1 -14.69 24.65 18.90
CA MET A 1 -13.80 25.32 17.92
C MET A 1 -12.66 24.43 17.40
N TYR A 2 -11.55 24.15 18.11
CA TYR A 2 -10.44 23.32 17.56
C TYR A 2 -10.83 21.85 17.29
N ALA A 3 -11.59 21.25 18.21
CA ALA A 3 -12.04 19.86 18.07
C ALA A 3 -13.03 19.66 16.91
N GLU A 4 -13.92 20.64 16.68
CA GLU A 4 -14.87 20.62 15.56
C GLU A 4 -14.15 20.80 14.23
N PHE A 5 -13.23 21.75 14.13
CA PHE A 5 -12.40 21.94 12.93
C PHE A 5 -11.61 20.68 12.58
N LYS A 6 -11.02 19.99 13.57
CA LYS A 6 -10.33 18.70 13.37
C LYS A 6 -11.29 17.60 12.88
N LYS A 7 -12.54 17.59 13.35
CA LYS A 7 -13.56 16.63 12.95
C LYS A 7 -14.02 16.89 11.51
N GLU A 8 -14.24 18.14 11.14
CA GLU A 8 -14.61 18.55 9.78
C GLU A 8 -13.49 18.22 8.79
N LEU A 9 -12.24 18.52 9.14
CA LEU A 9 -11.06 18.12 8.35
C LEU A 9 -11.01 16.61 8.14
N ARG A 10 -11.25 15.81 9.19
CA ARG A 10 -11.36 14.36 9.02
C ARG A 10 -12.49 14.03 8.07
N GLN A 11 -13.72 14.49 8.31
CA GLN A 11 -14.87 14.13 7.46
C GLN A 11 -14.71 14.52 5.99
N ALA A 12 -14.08 15.66 5.70
CA ALA A 12 -13.88 16.15 4.33
C ALA A 12 -12.77 15.40 3.56
N PHE A 13 -11.75 14.91 4.28
CA PHE A 13 -10.59 14.23 3.68
C PHE A 13 -10.51 12.74 4.03
N GLU A 14 -11.47 12.21 4.78
CA GLU A 14 -11.58 10.80 5.13
C GLU A 14 -11.89 10.03 3.85
N PRO A 15 -11.07 9.04 3.49
CA PRO A 15 -11.35 8.26 2.29
C PRO A 15 -12.69 7.54 2.38
N PRO A 16 -13.30 7.16 1.24
CA PRO A 16 -14.52 6.37 1.23
C PRO A 16 -14.35 5.14 2.14
N LYS A 17 -15.14 5.07 3.22
CA LYS A 17 -15.03 4.10 4.33
C LYS A 17 -15.26 2.64 3.96
N ASN A 18 -15.30 2.32 2.67
CA ASN A 18 -15.33 0.92 2.26
C ASN A 18 -13.91 0.34 2.41
N GLU A 19 -13.46 0.22 3.67
CA GLU A 19 -12.18 -0.38 4.04
C GLU A 19 -12.09 -1.81 3.52
N PHE A 20 -13.21 -2.54 3.55
CA PHE A 20 -13.30 -3.89 3.00
C PHE A 20 -12.96 -3.92 1.52
N ARG A 21 -13.54 -3.01 0.73
CA ARG A 21 -13.22 -2.87 -0.70
C ARG A 21 -11.77 -2.45 -0.92
N SER A 22 -11.25 -1.48 -0.17
CA SER A 22 -9.87 -1.03 -0.32
C SER A 22 -8.87 -2.14 0.04
N ARG A 23 -9.19 -2.93 1.06
CA ARG A 23 -8.41 -4.11 1.45
C ARG A 23 -8.45 -5.18 0.37
N ALA A 24 -9.63 -5.54 -0.15
CA ALA A 24 -9.77 -6.50 -1.24
C ALA A 24 -9.00 -6.05 -2.49
N GLU A 25 -9.18 -4.80 -2.91
CA GLU A 25 -8.47 -4.21 -4.05
C GLU A 25 -6.94 -4.18 -3.85
N PHE A 26 -6.46 -4.00 -2.62
CA PHE A 26 -5.04 -4.05 -2.32
C PHE A 26 -4.48 -5.48 -2.39
N LEU A 27 -5.21 -6.46 -1.83
CA LEU A 27 -4.81 -7.86 -1.84
C LEU A 27 -4.75 -8.45 -3.26
N ASP A 28 -5.62 -7.97 -4.15
CA ASP A 28 -5.65 -8.36 -5.56
C ASP A 28 -4.81 -7.45 -6.48
N LEU A 29 -4.07 -6.49 -5.91
CA LEU A 29 -3.37 -5.47 -6.69
C LEU A 29 -2.26 -6.11 -7.53
N GLN A 30 -2.26 -5.79 -8.83
CA GLN A 30 -1.23 -6.20 -9.78
C GLN A 30 -0.72 -4.99 -10.55
N GLN A 31 0.58 -4.90 -10.78
CA GLN A 31 1.21 -3.81 -11.55
C GLN A 31 0.62 -3.73 -12.97
N GLY A 32 0.37 -4.89 -13.60
CA GLY A 32 -0.21 -4.93 -14.94
C GLY A 32 0.67 -4.18 -15.95
N LYS A 33 0.09 -3.20 -16.64
CA LYS A 33 0.80 -2.34 -17.62
C LYS A 33 1.30 -1.01 -17.00
N HIS A 34 1.05 -0.76 -15.72
CA HIS A 34 1.45 0.48 -15.07
C HIS A 34 2.96 0.50 -14.80
N ASP A 35 3.56 1.69 -14.84
CA ASP A 35 4.89 1.87 -14.30
C ASP A 35 4.90 1.67 -12.76
N VAL A 36 6.09 1.51 -12.20
CA VAL A 36 6.27 1.21 -10.77
C VAL A 36 5.78 2.35 -9.88
N HIS A 37 5.87 3.61 -10.31
CA HIS A 37 5.40 4.75 -9.53
C HIS A 37 3.87 4.82 -9.47
N ALA A 38 3.20 4.62 -10.59
CA ALA A 38 1.74 4.55 -10.65
C ALA A 38 1.21 3.37 -9.81
N TYR A 39 1.86 2.21 -9.88
CA TYR A 39 1.57 1.06 -9.03
C TYR A 39 1.77 1.36 -7.53
N ALA A 40 2.90 1.97 -7.15
CA ALA A 40 3.19 2.37 -5.78
C ALA A 40 2.21 3.44 -5.24
N GLN A 41 1.79 4.39 -6.06
CA GLN A 41 0.77 5.36 -5.69
C GLN A 41 -0.59 4.68 -5.45
N ARG A 42 -0.99 3.75 -6.33
CA ARG A 42 -2.23 3.00 -6.16
C ARG A 42 -2.23 2.16 -4.88
N ALA A 43 -1.12 1.47 -4.61
CA ALA A 43 -0.91 0.73 -3.37
C ALA A 43 -1.04 1.63 -2.13
N ARG A 44 -0.34 2.77 -2.11
CA ARG A 44 -0.40 3.74 -1.00
C ARG A 44 -1.81 4.28 -0.77
N TYR A 45 -2.51 4.63 -1.85
CA TYR A 45 -3.89 5.08 -1.76
C TYR A 45 -4.80 4.04 -1.11
N LEU A 46 -4.74 2.79 -1.57
CA LEU A 46 -5.57 1.70 -1.02
C LEU A 46 -5.27 1.42 0.46
N VAL A 47 -3.99 1.43 0.86
CA VAL A 47 -3.59 1.28 2.26
C VAL A 47 -4.07 2.46 3.10
N SER A 48 -4.01 3.69 2.57
CA SER A 48 -4.44 4.89 3.30
C SER A 48 -5.94 4.90 3.65
N ASN A 49 -6.74 4.13 2.91
CA ASN A 49 -8.17 3.97 3.15
C ASN A 49 -8.50 2.96 4.26
N ILE A 50 -7.53 2.20 4.78
CA ILE A 50 -7.73 1.15 5.79
C ILE A 50 -7.27 1.69 7.15
N VAL A 51 -8.16 2.40 7.86
CA VAL A 51 -7.80 3.18 9.06
C VAL A 51 -8.19 2.46 10.36
N THR A 52 -9.33 1.78 10.38
CA THR A 52 -9.91 1.22 11.60
C THR A 52 -9.18 -0.04 12.07
N ASN A 53 -8.81 -0.90 11.13
CA ASN A 53 -8.01 -2.09 11.39
C ASN A 53 -6.83 -2.10 10.40
N PRO A 54 -5.74 -1.36 10.65
CA PRO A 54 -4.63 -1.29 9.72
C PRO A 54 -4.01 -2.67 9.51
N MET A 55 -3.64 -2.94 8.27
CA MET A 55 -2.94 -4.17 7.91
C MET A 55 -1.51 -4.14 8.46
N ASP A 56 -0.95 -5.29 8.81
CA ASP A 56 0.44 -5.36 9.25
C ASP A 56 1.40 -5.05 8.11
N GLU A 57 2.59 -4.57 8.45
CA GLU A 57 3.57 -4.10 7.46
C GLU A 57 4.10 -5.26 6.60
N ALA A 58 4.23 -6.46 7.16
CA ALA A 58 4.69 -7.62 6.40
C ALA A 58 3.69 -8.00 5.31
N THR A 59 2.39 -8.01 5.62
CA THR A 59 1.33 -8.23 4.63
C THR A 59 1.34 -7.15 3.55
N LYS A 60 1.53 -5.87 3.90
CA LYS A 60 1.65 -4.79 2.90
C LYS A 60 2.80 -5.02 1.94
N VAL A 61 3.99 -5.29 2.47
CA VAL A 61 5.21 -5.51 1.68
C VAL A 61 5.06 -6.75 0.81
N VAL A 62 4.62 -7.87 1.38
CA VAL A 62 4.46 -9.14 0.64
C VAL A 62 3.45 -8.99 -0.49
N THR A 63 2.28 -8.38 -0.23
CA THR A 63 1.27 -8.15 -1.26
C THR A 63 1.79 -7.20 -2.35
N PHE A 64 2.44 -6.10 -1.96
CA PHE A 64 3.03 -5.16 -2.91
C PHE A 64 4.08 -5.84 -3.80
N MET A 65 4.96 -6.65 -3.22
CA MET A 65 6.01 -7.36 -3.95
C MET A 65 5.43 -8.45 -4.87
N LYS A 66 4.43 -9.20 -4.42
CA LYS A 66 3.74 -10.22 -5.22
C LYS A 66 3.01 -9.65 -6.44
N GLY A 67 2.50 -8.42 -6.33
CA GLY A 67 1.83 -7.74 -7.44
C GLY A 67 2.76 -7.08 -8.45
N LEU A 68 4.07 -6.97 -8.19
CA LEU A 68 5.02 -6.45 -9.17
C LEU A 68 5.12 -7.39 -10.37
N ARG A 69 5.20 -6.83 -11.58
CA ARG A 69 5.46 -7.62 -12.79
C ARG A 69 6.88 -8.18 -12.69
N GLY A 70 7.03 -9.50 -12.87
CA GLY A 70 8.33 -10.17 -12.90
C GLY A 70 9.30 -9.50 -13.87
N GLY A 71 10.50 -9.17 -13.38
CA GLY A 71 11.56 -8.45 -14.09
C GLY A 71 12.69 -8.02 -13.12
N PRO A 72 13.71 -7.27 -13.60
CA PRO A 72 14.90 -6.92 -12.83
C PRO A 72 14.61 -6.26 -11.46
N VAL A 73 13.47 -5.57 -11.35
CA VAL A 73 13.02 -4.88 -10.12
C VAL A 73 12.85 -5.83 -8.94
N ILE A 74 12.28 -7.02 -9.16
CA ILE A 74 12.11 -8.02 -8.08
C ILE A 74 13.49 -8.56 -7.68
N THR A 75 14.35 -8.88 -8.64
CA THR A 75 15.71 -9.38 -8.35
C THR A 75 16.57 -8.37 -7.60
N TYR A 76 16.56 -7.08 -7.96
CA TYR A 76 17.34 -6.05 -7.23
C TYR A 76 16.89 -5.86 -5.78
N LEU A 77 15.57 -5.93 -5.52
CA LEU A 77 15.03 -5.82 -4.17
C LEU A 77 15.45 -7.03 -3.32
N PHE A 78 15.39 -8.25 -3.87
CA PHE A 78 15.80 -9.47 -3.14
C PHE A 78 17.31 -9.55 -2.92
N GLU A 79 18.13 -9.21 -3.90
CA GLU A 79 19.60 -9.22 -3.80
C GLU A 79 20.08 -8.33 -2.65
N SER A 80 19.50 -7.13 -2.50
CA SER A 80 19.85 -6.20 -1.42
C SER A 80 19.52 -6.72 -0.02
N THR A 81 18.47 -7.53 0.14
CA THR A 81 18.08 -8.13 1.43
C THR A 81 18.93 -9.32 1.86
N TRP A 82 19.45 -10.13 0.93
CA TRP A 82 20.34 -11.26 1.27
C TRP A 82 21.75 -10.80 1.63
N VAL A 83 22.26 -9.75 0.97
CA VAL A 83 23.59 -9.19 1.24
C VAL A 83 23.69 -8.61 2.66
N LEU A 84 22.62 -8.03 3.20
CA LEU A 84 22.59 -7.49 4.57
C LEU A 84 22.38 -8.55 5.66
N SER A 85 22.01 -9.78 5.30
CA SER A 85 21.84 -10.92 6.22
C SER A 85 23.13 -11.73 6.43
N GLN A 86 24.16 -11.49 5.62
CA GLN A 86 25.45 -12.19 5.65
C GLN A 86 26.60 -11.31 6.18
N GLY A 87 26.27 -10.15 6.78
CA GLY A 87 27.21 -9.21 7.37
C GLY A 87 27.12 -9.16 8.88
#